data_AF-A0A1J3ITI6-F1
#
_entry.id   AF-A0A1J3ITI6-F1
#
_cell.length_a   1.000
_cell.length_b   1.000
_cell.length_c   1.000
_cell.angle_alpha   90.00
_cell.angle_beta   90.00
_cell.angle_gamma   90.00
#
_symmetry.space_group_name_H-M   'P 1'
#
loop_
_entity.id
_entity.type
_entity.pdbx_description
1 polymer ?
#
loop_
_entity_poly.entity_id
_entity_poly.type
_entity_poly.pdbx_seq_one_letter_code
_entity_poly.pdbx_strand_id
1 'polypeptide(L)'
;WKAMLECHHSQYITISLAYHCRNSTKTAPENALRRRISSELIEETECFGLSFADLINSMASYVEALNGWLHNCVLLPQERSTRNRRPWSPRRVLAPPIFVLCRDWSAGIKSLPSDELSGSIKGFSLDMEMLCEEKGGGSVLVSDASSVHSSLAKLLERLKKFSEASLRMYEDVKVKCEAARVAYTNNSISNSVGPF
;
A
#
# COMPACT_ATOMS: atom_id res chain seq x y z
N TRP A 1 36.27 -29.61 -11.29
CA TRP A 1 36.32 -29.70 -12.77
C TRP A 1 34.95 -29.54 -13.42
N LYS A 2 33.97 -30.43 -13.18
CA LYS A 2 32.59 -30.28 -13.73
C LYS A 2 31.93 -28.93 -13.39
N ALA A 3 31.92 -28.54 -12.11
CA ALA A 3 31.40 -27.24 -11.69
C ALA A 3 32.14 -26.03 -12.30
N MET A 4 33.43 -26.18 -12.59
CA MET A 4 34.25 -25.13 -13.21
C MET A 4 33.92 -24.97 -14.70
N LEU A 5 33.64 -26.09 -15.39
CA LEU A 5 33.16 -26.10 -16.77
C LEU A 5 31.76 -25.48 -16.88
N GLU A 6 30.86 -25.81 -15.95
CA GLU A 6 29.51 -25.23 -15.89
C GLU A 6 29.55 -23.71 -15.63
N CYS A 7 30.40 -23.27 -14.71
CA CYS A 7 30.62 -21.83 -14.44
C CYS A 7 31.19 -21.11 -15.66
N HIS A 8 32.22 -21.67 -16.30
CA HIS A 8 32.82 -21.09 -17.51
C HIS A 8 31.81 -21.04 -18.67
N HIS A 9 30.96 -22.05 -18.83
CA HIS A 9 29.91 -22.05 -19.85
C HIS A 9 28.87 -20.95 -19.59
N SER A 10 28.43 -20.78 -18.34
CA SER A 10 27.53 -19.69 -17.93
C SER A 10 28.15 -18.30 -18.16
N GLN A 11 29.44 -18.15 -17.83
CA GLN A 11 30.19 -16.92 -18.10
C GLN A 11 30.30 -16.65 -19.61
N TYR A 12 30.59 -17.66 -20.42
CA TYR A 12 30.70 -17.53 -21.88
C TYR A 12 29.37 -17.10 -22.51
N ILE A 13 28.24 -17.68 -22.09
CA ILE A 13 26.90 -17.28 -22.56
C ILE A 13 26.64 -15.82 -22.20
N THR A 14 26.90 -15.44 -20.94
CA THR A 14 26.64 -14.08 -20.44
C THR A 14 27.49 -13.04 -21.18
N ILE A 15 28.79 -13.31 -21.33
CA ILE A 15 29.72 -12.43 -22.06
C ILE A 15 29.32 -12.33 -23.53
N SER A 16 28.99 -13.46 -24.18
CA SER A 16 28.59 -13.47 -25.59
C SER A 16 27.31 -12.67 -25.83
N LEU A 17 26.28 -12.84 -24.99
CA LEU A 17 25.04 -12.07 -25.05
C LEU A 17 25.31 -10.57 -24.86
N ALA A 18 26.13 -10.20 -23.87
CA ALA A 18 26.50 -8.81 -23.63
C ALA A 18 27.30 -8.19 -24.78
N TYR A 19 28.16 -8.98 -25.44
CA TYR A 19 28.98 -8.54 -26.57
C TYR A 19 28.13 -8.27 -27.83
N HIS A 20 27.11 -9.10 -28.08
CA HIS A 20 26.15 -8.88 -29.16
C HIS A 20 25.26 -7.64 -28.92
N CYS A 21 24.95 -7.31 -27.66
CA CYS A 21 24.24 -6.07 -27.31
C CYS A 21 25.10 -4.81 -27.50
N ARG A 22 26.43 -4.91 -27.43
CA ARG A 22 27.36 -3.78 -27.51
C ARG A 22 27.76 -3.41 -28.95
N ASN A 23 27.67 -4.36 -29.88
CA ASN A 23 28.05 -4.16 -31.30
C ASN A 23 26.86 -3.95 -32.24
N SER A 24 25.62 -3.90 -31.74
CA SER A 24 24.47 -3.47 -32.56
C SER A 24 24.59 -1.97 -32.82
N THR A 25 25.02 -1.60 -34.03
CA THR A 25 24.73 -0.29 -34.60
C THR A 25 23.24 -0.06 -34.48
N LYS A 26 22.80 0.82 -33.57
CA LYS A 26 21.39 1.12 -33.27
C LYS A 26 20.61 1.30 -34.58
N THR A 27 19.91 0.26 -34.99
CA THR A 27 19.06 0.33 -36.18
C THR A 27 17.80 1.12 -35.81
N ALA A 28 17.24 1.89 -36.76
CA ALA A 28 15.99 2.64 -36.54
C ALA A 28 14.83 1.80 -35.92
N PRO A 29 14.68 0.49 -36.23
CA PRO A 29 13.72 -0.40 -35.58
C PRO A 29 13.98 -0.64 -34.08
N GLU A 30 15.24 -0.77 -33.64
CA GLU A 30 15.59 -1.03 -32.22
C GLU A 30 15.26 0.19 -31.35
N ASN A 31 15.54 1.39 -31.85
CA ASN A 31 15.15 2.64 -31.18
C ASN A 31 13.64 2.87 -31.16
N ALA A 32 12.89 2.31 -32.12
CA ALA A 32 11.43 2.35 -32.12
C ALA A 32 10.84 1.37 -31.10
N LEU A 33 11.37 0.16 -31.01
CA LEU A 33 10.97 -0.83 -30.01
C LEU A 33 11.25 -0.34 -28.57
N ARG A 34 12.44 0.23 -28.32
CA ARG A 34 12.77 0.81 -27.00
C ARG A 34 11.79 1.91 -26.60
N ARG A 35 11.50 2.85 -27.50
CA ARG A 35 10.52 3.91 -27.25
C ARG A 35 9.12 3.37 -26.94
N ARG A 36 8.70 2.33 -27.67
CA ARG A 36 7.42 1.66 -27.41
C ARG A 36 7.39 1.02 -26.02
N ILE A 37 8.41 0.25 -25.65
CA ILE A 37 8.51 -0.40 -24.34
C ILE A 37 8.50 0.66 -23.22
N SER A 38 9.24 1.75 -23.39
CA SER A 38 9.24 2.83 -22.40
C SER A 38 7.89 3.52 -22.26
N SER A 39 7.19 3.78 -23.38
CA SER A 39 5.83 4.35 -23.36
C SER A 39 4.85 3.44 -22.63
N GLU A 40 4.83 2.15 -22.96
CA GLU A 40 3.97 1.16 -22.30
C GLU A 40 4.27 1.09 -20.79
N LEU A 41 5.55 1.15 -20.40
CA LEU A 41 5.93 1.13 -18.98
C LEU A 41 5.49 2.40 -18.23
N ILE A 42 5.58 3.57 -18.86
CA ILE A 42 5.09 4.83 -18.26
C ILE A 42 3.58 4.74 -18.04
N GLU A 43 2.82 4.35 -19.07
CA GLU A 43 1.36 4.19 -19.00
C GLU A 43 0.94 3.21 -17.90
N GLU A 44 1.60 2.05 -17.81
CA GLU A 44 1.33 1.07 -16.76
C GLU A 44 1.69 1.59 -15.36
N THR A 45 2.76 2.37 -15.24
CA THR A 45 3.16 2.99 -13.96
C THR A 45 2.13 4.02 -13.50
N GLU A 46 1.62 4.84 -14.41
CA GLU A 46 0.56 5.80 -14.12
C GLU A 46 -0.75 5.10 -13.75
N CYS A 47 -1.13 4.08 -14.52
CA CYS A 47 -2.30 3.24 -14.25
C CYS A 47 -2.22 2.59 -12.87
N PHE A 48 -1.05 2.05 -12.51
CA PHE A 48 -0.78 1.52 -11.18
C PHE A 48 -0.93 2.59 -10.10
N GLY A 49 -0.38 3.80 -10.31
CA GLY A 49 -0.49 4.91 -9.37
C GLY A 49 -1.93 5.36 -9.13
N LEU A 50 -2.73 5.47 -10.17
CA LEU A 50 -4.16 5.80 -10.09
C LEU A 50 -4.94 4.70 -9.37
N SER A 51 -4.75 3.45 -9.79
CA SER A 51 -5.41 2.29 -9.17
C SER A 51 -5.08 2.16 -7.68
N PHE A 52 -3.83 2.44 -7.30
CA PHE A 52 -3.41 2.47 -5.91
C PHE A 52 -4.14 3.57 -5.13
N ALA A 53 -4.17 4.80 -5.65
CA ALA A 53 -4.85 5.91 -5.00
C ALA A 53 -6.36 5.62 -4.83
N ASP A 54 -7.00 5.08 -5.86
CA ASP A 54 -8.42 4.70 -5.83
C ASP A 54 -8.69 3.61 -4.80
N LEU A 55 -7.82 2.60 -4.70
CA LEU A 55 -7.93 1.55 -3.70
C LEU A 55 -7.89 2.12 -2.27
N ILE A 56 -6.91 2.98 -1.97
CA ILE A 56 -6.76 3.58 -0.64
C ILE A 56 -7.94 4.49 -0.31
N ASN A 57 -8.35 5.34 -1.24
CA ASN A 57 -9.48 6.24 -1.07
C ASN A 57 -10.79 5.48 -0.89
N SER A 58 -10.99 4.40 -1.66
CA SER A 58 -12.17 3.54 -1.54
C SER A 58 -12.22 2.83 -0.18
N MET A 59 -11.09 2.29 0.27
CA MET A 59 -10.99 1.64 1.57
C MET A 59 -11.25 2.63 2.73
N ALA A 60 -10.65 3.82 2.67
CA ALA A 60 -10.86 4.88 3.65
C ALA A 60 -12.34 5.30 3.69
N SER A 61 -12.92 5.63 2.53
CA SER A 61 -14.31 6.09 2.41
C SER A 61 -15.30 5.04 2.90
N TYR A 62 -15.07 3.76 2.55
CA TYR A 62 -15.93 2.67 2.98
C TYR A 62 -15.93 2.52 4.51
N VAL A 63 -14.75 2.48 5.13
CA VAL A 63 -14.63 2.32 6.58
C VAL A 63 -15.17 3.56 7.32
N GLU A 64 -14.95 4.76 6.79
CA GLU A 64 -15.52 5.99 7.35
C GLU A 64 -17.05 5.99 7.29
N ALA A 65 -17.64 5.61 6.15
CA ALA A 65 -19.08 5.53 5.98
C ALA A 65 -19.69 4.49 6.95
N LEU A 66 -19.06 3.32 7.09
CA LEU A 66 -19.49 2.28 8.03
C LEU A 66 -19.38 2.77 9.48
N ASN A 67 -18.27 3.41 9.84
CA ASN A 67 -18.08 3.96 11.18
C ASN A 67 -19.12 5.05 11.49
N GLY A 68 -19.38 5.95 10.55
CA GLY A 68 -20.42 6.98 10.66
C GLY A 68 -21.82 6.38 10.78
N TRP A 69 -22.14 5.35 9.99
CA TRP A 69 -23.40 4.61 10.09
C TRP A 69 -23.58 3.97 11.47
N LEU A 70 -22.54 3.32 12.02
CA LEU A 70 -22.60 2.74 13.36
C LEU A 70 -22.91 3.81 14.44
N HIS A 71 -22.25 4.97 14.35
CA HIS A 71 -22.45 6.04 15.34
C HIS A 71 -23.82 6.72 15.21
N ASN A 72 -24.31 6.91 13.98
CA ASN A 72 -25.57 7.62 13.74
C ASN A 72 -26.81 6.72 13.77
N CYS A 73 -26.68 5.44 13.45
CA CYS A 73 -27.82 4.54 13.31
C CYS A 73 -27.90 3.49 14.42
N VAL A 74 -26.76 3.09 15.01
CA VAL A 74 -26.72 2.01 16.00
C VAL A 74 -26.54 2.53 17.43
N LEU A 75 -25.78 3.61 17.67
CA LEU A 75 -25.70 4.25 19.00
C LEU A 75 -26.93 5.10 19.35
N LEU A 76 -27.70 5.55 18.36
CA LEU A 76 -28.84 6.46 18.55
C LEU A 76 -30.06 5.94 19.35
N PRO A 77 -30.29 4.63 19.64
CA PRO A 77 -31.47 4.23 20.39
C PRO A 77 -31.44 4.59 21.89
N GLN A 78 -30.29 4.91 22.49
CA GLN A 78 -30.21 5.05 23.96
C GLN A 78 -30.53 6.46 24.48
N GLU A 79 -30.34 7.52 23.68
CA GLU A 79 -30.40 8.91 24.17
C GLU A 79 -31.76 9.61 23.94
N ARG A 80 -32.72 8.99 23.24
CA ARG A 80 -34.09 9.52 23.12
C ARG A 80 -35.02 9.10 24.27
N SER A 81 -34.56 8.26 25.21
CA SER A 81 -35.30 7.89 26.42
C SER A 81 -34.92 8.79 27.61
N THR A 82 -35.07 10.10 27.45
CA THR A 82 -34.79 11.10 28.50
C THR A 82 -35.91 11.22 29.55
N ARG A 83 -36.80 10.22 29.74
CA ARG A 83 -37.93 10.36 30.68
C ARG A 83 -37.89 9.51 31.95
N ASN A 84 -36.89 8.67 32.21
CA ASN A 84 -36.77 8.03 33.52
C ASN A 84 -35.32 7.76 33.93
N ARG A 85 -34.70 8.75 34.59
CA ARG A 85 -33.46 8.57 35.33
C ARG A 85 -33.68 7.58 36.48
N ARG A 86 -33.23 6.34 36.31
CA ARG A 86 -32.58 5.63 37.42
C ARG A 86 -31.09 5.98 37.39
N PRO A 87 -30.45 6.27 38.55
CA PRO A 87 -29.02 6.45 38.61
C PRO A 87 -28.35 5.16 38.14
N TRP A 88 -27.35 5.33 37.28
CA TRP A 88 -26.60 4.27 36.62
C TRP A 88 -26.20 3.14 37.58
N SER A 89 -26.43 1.89 37.16
CA SER A 89 -25.66 0.79 37.75
C SER A 89 -24.22 0.90 37.23
N PRO A 90 -23.18 0.66 38.07
CA PRO A 90 -21.77 0.96 37.73
C PRO A 90 -21.15 0.19 36.56
N ARG A 91 -21.88 -0.72 35.90
CA ARG A 91 -21.36 -1.59 34.82
C ARG A 91 -21.56 -0.91 33.47
N ARG A 92 -20.76 0.12 33.18
CA ARG A 92 -20.74 0.78 31.87
C ARG A 92 -20.58 -0.29 30.79
N VAL A 93 -21.61 -0.41 29.95
CA VAL A 93 -21.62 -1.32 28.79
C VAL A 93 -20.40 -0.99 27.94
N LEU A 94 -19.48 -1.95 27.81
CA LEU A 94 -18.34 -1.82 26.90
C LEU A 94 -18.90 -1.68 25.49
N ALA A 95 -18.37 -0.74 24.70
CA ALA A 95 -18.79 -0.56 23.33
C ALA A 95 -18.68 -1.90 22.57
N PRO A 96 -19.71 -2.30 21.80
CA PRO A 96 -19.64 -3.54 21.02
C PRO A 96 -18.36 -3.56 20.16
N PRO A 97 -17.68 -4.70 20.01
CA PRO A 97 -16.36 -4.77 19.36
C PRO A 97 -16.31 -4.19 17.94
N ILE A 98 -17.45 -4.18 17.24
CA ILE A 98 -17.60 -3.58 15.91
C ILE A 98 -17.28 -2.07 15.88
N PHE A 99 -17.57 -1.33 16.96
CA PHE A 99 -17.22 0.10 17.07
C PHE A 99 -15.71 0.31 17.20
N VAL A 100 -15.06 -0.55 17.99
CA VAL A 100 -13.60 -0.53 18.15
C VAL A 100 -12.93 -0.87 16.82
N LEU A 101 -13.41 -1.93 16.15
CA LEU A 101 -12.91 -2.37 14.86
C LEU A 101 -12.99 -1.25 13.81
N CYS A 102 -14.17 -0.65 13.60
CA CYS A 102 -14.35 0.36 12.55
C CYS A 102 -13.57 1.66 12.84
N ARG A 103 -13.51 2.09 14.11
CA ARG A 103 -12.70 3.23 14.53
C ARG A 103 -11.22 3.00 14.26
N ASP A 104 -10.70 1.86 14.69
CA ASP A 104 -9.26 1.57 14.62
C ASP A 104 -8.82 1.33 13.17
N TRP A 105 -9.66 0.71 12.33
CA TRP A 105 -9.44 0.67 10.87
C TRP A 105 -9.45 2.07 10.25
N SER A 106 -10.41 2.93 10.59
CA SER A 106 -10.49 4.29 10.03
C SER A 106 -9.24 5.11 10.37
N ALA A 107 -8.78 5.03 11.62
CA ALA A 107 -7.55 5.68 12.06
C ALA A 107 -6.30 5.06 11.44
N GLY A 108 -6.24 3.72 11.36
CA GLY A 108 -5.13 2.98 10.80
C GLY A 108 -4.88 3.32 9.34
N ILE A 109 -5.94 3.31 8.51
CA ILE A 109 -5.82 3.59 7.07
C ILE A 109 -5.26 4.99 6.82
N LYS A 110 -5.70 5.99 7.60
CA LYS A 110 -5.19 7.37 7.54
C LYS A 110 -3.72 7.51 7.97
N SER A 111 -3.20 6.55 8.73
CA SER A 111 -1.82 6.56 9.20
C SER A 111 -0.84 5.89 8.24
N LEU A 112 -1.34 5.22 7.20
CA LEU A 112 -0.49 4.55 6.21
C LEU A 112 0.31 5.57 5.39
N PRO A 113 1.55 5.25 4.98
CA PRO A 113 2.37 6.15 4.18
C PRO A 113 1.97 6.13 2.69
N SER A 114 0.66 6.28 2.40
CA SER A 114 0.12 6.26 1.03
C SER A 114 0.67 7.40 0.20
N ASP A 115 0.77 8.61 0.76
CA ASP A 115 1.25 9.79 0.04
C ASP A 115 2.72 9.67 -0.34
N GLU A 116 3.55 9.05 0.52
CA GLU A 116 4.96 8.80 0.21
C GLU A 116 5.12 7.80 -0.93
N LEU A 117 4.30 6.74 -0.95
CA LEU A 117 4.27 5.76 -2.03
C LEU A 117 3.78 6.38 -3.33
N SER A 118 2.64 7.08 -3.32
CA SER A 118 2.12 7.82 -4.47
C SER A 118 3.14 8.83 -5.02
N GLY A 119 3.85 9.54 -4.14
CA GLY A 119 4.93 10.44 -4.54
C GLY A 119 6.09 9.74 -5.22
N SER A 120 6.47 8.54 -4.76
CA SER A 120 7.52 7.75 -5.40
C SER A 120 7.10 7.13 -6.74
N ILE A 121 5.83 6.74 -6.90
CA ILE A 121 5.28 6.28 -8.19
C ILE A 121 5.36 7.42 -9.21
N LYS A 122 4.87 8.61 -8.85
CA LYS A 122 4.94 9.81 -9.70
C LYS A 122 6.37 10.19 -10.04
N GLY A 123 7.28 10.14 -9.06
CA GLY A 123 8.69 10.45 -9.28
C GLY A 123 9.36 9.50 -10.28
N PHE A 124 9.03 8.19 -10.21
CA PHE A 124 9.53 7.21 -11.17
C PHE A 124 8.96 7.46 -12.59
N SER A 125 7.65 7.76 -12.73
CA SER A 125 7.06 8.13 -14.03
C SER A 125 7.77 9.34 -14.66
N LEU A 126 8.01 10.39 -13.88
CA LEU A 126 8.68 11.61 -14.38
C LEU A 126 10.12 11.34 -14.83
N ASP A 127 10.89 10.59 -14.07
CA ASP A 127 12.27 10.24 -14.46
C ASP A 127 12.29 9.39 -15.74
N MET A 128 11.29 8.52 -15.93
CA MET A 128 11.11 7.72 -17.15
C MET A 128 10.71 8.57 -18.37
N GLU A 129 9.85 9.57 -18.19
CA GLU A 129 9.50 10.55 -19.23
C GLU A 129 10.73 11.34 -19.68
N MET A 130 11.50 11.86 -18.72
CA MET A 130 12.73 12.60 -18.99
C MET A 130 13.75 11.77 -19.79
N LEU A 131 13.90 10.48 -19.46
CA LEU A 131 14.73 9.55 -20.22
C LEU A 131 14.25 9.35 -21.67
N CYS A 132 12.95 9.52 -21.93
CA CYS A 132 12.36 9.34 -23.26
C CYS A 132 12.44 10.59 -24.15
N GLU A 133 12.55 11.79 -23.58
CA GLU A 133 12.53 13.06 -24.30
C GLU A 133 13.87 13.49 -24.92
N GLU A 134 15.01 12.89 -24.55
CA GLU A 134 16.32 13.24 -25.12
C GLU A 134 16.47 12.88 -26.62
N LYS A 135 15.98 13.77 -27.48
CA LYS A 135 16.43 13.97 -28.85
C LYS A 135 17.46 15.11 -28.89
N GLY A 136 18.75 14.80 -29.05
CA GLY A 136 19.65 15.74 -29.75
C GLY A 136 21.12 15.91 -29.34
N GLY A 137 21.68 15.25 -28.32
CA GLY A 137 23.09 15.52 -27.93
C GLY A 137 23.79 14.34 -27.26
N GLY A 138 24.84 13.80 -27.90
CA GLY A 138 25.48 12.54 -27.55
C GLY A 138 26.39 12.52 -26.29
N SER A 139 25.99 13.10 -25.15
CA SER A 139 26.84 13.10 -23.94
C SER A 139 26.15 12.82 -22.59
N VAL A 140 24.85 12.50 -22.54
CA VAL A 140 24.08 12.48 -21.27
C VAL A 140 23.64 11.07 -20.79
N LEU A 141 23.84 10.02 -21.60
CA LEU A 141 23.26 8.67 -21.42
C LEU A 141 23.52 7.93 -20.09
N VAL A 142 24.51 8.32 -19.29
CA VAL A 142 24.84 7.62 -18.03
C VAL A 142 24.05 8.18 -16.84
N SER A 143 23.74 9.48 -16.84
CA SER A 143 23.05 10.14 -15.73
C SER A 143 21.57 9.75 -15.67
N ASP A 144 20.88 9.70 -16.81
CA ASP A 144 19.43 9.46 -16.87
C ASP A 144 19.06 8.00 -16.60
N ALA A 145 19.90 7.05 -17.00
CA ALA A 145 19.70 5.65 -16.62
C ALA A 145 19.91 5.43 -15.11
N SER A 146 20.82 6.20 -14.50
CA SER A 146 21.08 6.11 -13.05
C SER A 146 19.98 6.76 -12.20
N SER A 147 19.33 7.82 -12.69
CA SER A 147 18.19 8.46 -12.02
C SER A 147 16.97 7.54 -12.03
N VAL A 148 16.61 6.96 -13.18
CA VAL A 148 15.53 5.98 -13.30
C VAL A 148 15.76 4.76 -12.40
N HIS A 149 17.00 4.25 -12.33
CA HIS A 149 17.33 3.18 -11.40
C HIS A 149 17.14 3.60 -9.93
N SER A 150 17.54 4.82 -9.59
CA SER A 150 17.38 5.37 -8.24
C SER A 150 15.91 5.56 -7.85
N SER A 151 15.07 6.11 -8.74
CA SER A 151 13.64 6.30 -8.47
C SER A 151 12.87 4.99 -8.45
N LEU A 152 13.22 4.00 -9.28
CA LEU A 152 12.68 2.65 -9.18
C LEU A 152 13.03 2.00 -7.83
N ALA A 153 14.29 2.06 -7.41
CA ALA A 153 14.71 1.54 -6.12
C ALA A 153 13.95 2.22 -4.96
N LYS A 154 13.77 3.55 -5.06
CA LYS A 154 12.99 4.32 -4.08
C LYS A 154 11.52 3.91 -4.08
N LEU A 155 10.91 3.71 -5.24
CA LEU A 155 9.53 3.23 -5.38
C LEU A 155 9.35 1.86 -4.72
N LEU A 156 10.22 0.89 -5.02
CA LEU A 156 10.17 -0.44 -4.42
C LEU A 156 10.34 -0.41 -2.91
N GLU A 157 11.25 0.43 -2.40
CA GLU A 157 11.44 0.62 -0.96
C GLU A 157 10.20 1.25 -0.30
N ARG A 158 9.56 2.25 -0.93
CA ARG A 158 8.32 2.83 -0.39
C ARG A 158 7.16 1.84 -0.43
N LEU A 159 7.07 1.02 -1.47
CA LEU A 159 6.05 -0.04 -1.58
C LEU A 159 6.23 -1.08 -0.48
N LYS A 160 7.47 -1.49 -0.20
CA LYS A 160 7.81 -2.37 0.92
C LYS A 160 7.40 -1.75 2.25
N LYS A 161 7.78 -0.50 2.52
CA LYS A 161 7.41 0.21 3.76
C LYS A 161 5.90 0.33 3.93
N PHE A 162 5.18 0.67 2.86
CA PHE A 162 3.73 0.70 2.86
C PHE A 162 3.12 -0.66 3.21
N SER A 163 3.65 -1.73 2.64
CA SER A 163 3.20 -3.11 2.91
C SER A 163 3.46 -3.52 4.36
N GLU A 164 4.65 -3.22 4.89
CA GLU A 164 4.99 -3.47 6.30
C GLU A 164 4.10 -2.68 7.26
N ALA A 165 3.85 -1.40 6.97
CA ALA A 165 2.95 -0.55 7.75
C ALA A 165 1.51 -1.07 7.73
N SER A 166 1.03 -1.51 6.55
CA SER A 166 -0.31 -2.09 6.38
C SER A 166 -0.46 -3.39 7.19
N LEU A 167 0.56 -4.25 7.20
CA LEU A 167 0.56 -5.47 8.00
C LEU A 167 0.53 -5.17 9.50
N ARG A 168 1.39 -4.26 9.98
CA ARG A 168 1.42 -3.86 11.39
C ARG A 168 0.09 -3.26 11.84
N MET A 169 -0.49 -2.40 11.01
CA MET A 169 -1.83 -1.84 11.25
C MET A 169 -2.87 -2.94 11.38
N TYR A 170 -2.92 -3.90 10.45
CA TYR A 170 -3.85 -5.02 10.51
C TYR A 170 -3.68 -5.85 11.80
N GLU A 171 -2.45 -6.17 12.17
CA GLU A 171 -2.15 -6.94 13.39
C GLU A 171 -2.59 -6.19 14.65
N ASP A 172 -2.29 -4.89 14.74
CA ASP A 172 -2.71 -4.04 15.86
C ASP A 172 -4.24 -3.97 15.98
N VAL A 173 -4.93 -3.73 14.86
CA VAL A 173 -6.41 -3.70 14.82
C VAL A 173 -6.99 -5.06 15.23
N LYS A 174 -6.40 -6.17 14.76
CA LYS A 174 -6.82 -7.52 15.12
C LYS A 174 -6.68 -7.78 16.62
N VAL A 175 -5.54 -7.43 17.21
CA VAL A 175 -5.29 -7.60 18.65
C VAL A 175 -6.27 -6.76 19.48
N LYS A 176 -6.48 -5.49 19.11
CA LYS A 176 -7.42 -4.60 19.79
C LYS A 176 -8.87 -5.07 19.68
N CYS A 177 -9.28 -5.54 18.51
CA CYS A 177 -10.61 -6.10 18.28
C CYS A 177 -10.84 -7.35 19.15
N GLU A 178 -9.84 -8.22 19.25
CA GLU A 178 -9.91 -9.42 20.08
C GLU A 178 -10.00 -9.08 21.57
N ALA A 179 -9.20 -8.12 22.04
CA ALA A 179 -9.29 -7.61 23.41
C ALA A 179 -10.67 -7.00 23.71
N ALA A 180 -11.22 -6.22 22.77
CA ALA A 180 -12.56 -5.66 22.89
C ALA A 180 -13.63 -6.75 22.94
N ARG A 181 -13.48 -7.81 22.13
CA ARG A 181 -14.38 -8.97 22.11
C ARG A 181 -14.41 -9.69 23.44
N VAL A 182 -13.23 -10.02 24.00
CA VAL A 182 -13.12 -10.68 25.31
C VAL A 182 -13.72 -9.83 26.42
N ALA A 183 -13.42 -8.54 26.44
CA ALA A 183 -13.96 -7.62 27.44
C ALA A 183 -15.49 -7.51 27.35
N TYR A 184 -16.03 -7.43 26.14
CA TYR A 184 -17.47 -7.39 25.87
C TYR A 184 -18.18 -8.67 26.34
N THR A 185 -17.65 -9.86 26.00
CA THR A 185 -18.25 -11.13 26.40
C THR A 185 -18.21 -11.35 27.91
N ASN A 186 -17.10 -11.02 28.56
CA ASN A 186 -16.96 -11.16 30.01
C ASN A 186 -17.95 -10.26 30.76
N ASN A 187 -18.14 -9.02 30.28
CA ASN A 187 -19.14 -8.12 30.85
C ASN A 187 -20.56 -8.66 30.63
N SER A 188 -20.89 -9.18 29.45
CA SER A 188 -22.21 -9.77 29.20
C SER A 188 -22.52 -10.97 30.11
N ILE A 189 -21.54 -11.85 30.37
CA ILE A 189 -21.70 -13.00 31.27
C ILE A 189 -21.84 -12.53 32.72
N SER A 190 -21.06 -11.52 33.12
CA SER A 190 -21.15 -10.96 34.48
C SER A 190 -22.48 -10.25 34.78
N ASN A 191 -23.23 -9.88 33.74
CA ASN A 191 -24.55 -9.25 33.84
C ASN A 191 -25.70 -10.26 33.80
N SER A 192 -25.49 -11.47 33.28
CA SER A 192 -26.50 -12.55 33.30
C SER A 192 -26.49 -13.36 34.59
N VAL A 193 -25.38 -13.33 35.35
CA VAL A 193 -25.26 -13.93 36.68
C VAL A 193 -25.40 -12.82 37.74
N GLY A 194 -26.64 -12.39 37.99
CA GLY A 194 -26.96 -11.46 39.09
C GLY A 194 -26.88 -12.15 40.46
N PRO A 195 -26.65 -11.41 41.57
CA PRO A 195 -26.59 -12.01 42.89
C PRO A 195 -27.98 -12.51 43.29
N PHE A 196 -28.06 -13.77 43.70
CA PHE A 196 -29.17 -14.29 44.51
C PHE A 196 -29.07 -13.76 45.94
#